data_AF-F3NPL7-F1
#
_entry.id   AF-F3NPL7-F1
#
_cell.length_a   1.000
_cell.length_b   1.000
_cell.length_c   1.000
_cell.angle_alpha   90.00
_cell.angle_beta   90.00
_cell.angle_gamma   90.00
#
_symmetry.space_group_name_H-M   'P 1'
#
loop_
_entity.id
_entity.type
_entity.pdbx_description
1 polymer ?
#
loop_
_entity_poly.entity_id
_entity_poly.type
_entity_poly.pdbx_seq_one_letter_code
_entity_poly.pdbx_strand_id
1 'polypeptide(L)'
;MLTKRSGEELLNALTTLRADLAAVIAQLQERVGGVRILGRVRELFLEQRDATGLALQLGGFDRSIIEEAKFPEEGGDQIPVLATLPGHPAHEDHLVAHDAQRFSDWIGSDAEHLAKRVFHKGNQQLFIANVNRLPAEDTLGVDLIYHHVSRDSFILVQYKKMVQVGAGRSEWGYRPDGDLDDQLKRMRQVEEACMRLEQDPPADYRFVHQPCWIKFCKSEQVAPKGDALIGGMYLTREHVEWLRGRPGLATGPKGGELFGYHTVPRYLDNTTFTQLVQDGWIGTRGRASDIIQAQIKASLDGSRALVFAGLIGDDTTQAERTRERRGGLTG
;
A
#
# COMPACT_ATOMS: atom_id res chain seq x y z
N MET A 1 -13.69 -27.56 -0.26
CA MET A 1 -12.29 -27.16 -0.57
C MET A 1 -11.43 -28.41 -0.50
N LEU A 2 -10.54 -28.62 -1.49
CA LEU A 2 -9.54 -29.68 -1.42
C LEU A 2 -8.56 -29.41 -0.28
N THR A 3 -8.25 -30.44 0.51
CA THR A 3 -7.17 -30.33 1.51
C THR A 3 -5.82 -30.29 0.80
N LYS A 4 -4.78 -29.74 1.46
CA LYS A 4 -3.42 -29.69 0.89
C LYS A 4 -2.94 -31.06 0.41
N ARG A 5 -3.19 -32.10 1.22
CA ARG A 5 -2.84 -33.50 0.91
C ARG A 5 -3.59 -34.02 -0.32
N SER A 6 -4.89 -33.77 -0.41
CA SER A 6 -5.70 -34.17 -1.57
C SER A 6 -5.27 -33.44 -2.85
N GLY A 7 -4.76 -32.20 -2.73
CA GLY A 7 -4.19 -31.45 -3.85
C GLY A 7 -2.85 -32.04 -4.33
N GLU A 8 -1.97 -32.43 -3.41
CA GLU A 8 -0.69 -33.08 -3.73
C GLU A 8 -0.91 -34.46 -4.40
N GLU A 9 -1.86 -35.25 -3.91
CA GLU A 9 -2.26 -36.53 -4.50
C GLU A 9 -2.82 -36.35 -5.93
N LEU A 10 -3.67 -35.34 -6.14
CA LEU A 10 -4.21 -35.01 -7.46
C LEU A 10 -3.09 -34.60 -8.43
N LEU A 11 -2.14 -33.78 -7.97
CA LEU A 11 -1.04 -33.31 -8.80
C LEU A 11 -0.10 -34.46 -9.20
N ASN A 12 0.20 -35.36 -8.27
CA ASN A 12 0.98 -36.56 -8.53
C ASN A 12 0.27 -37.48 -9.53
N ALA A 13 -1.04 -37.66 -9.38
CA ALA A 13 -1.83 -38.45 -10.34
C ALA A 13 -1.83 -37.81 -11.74
N LEU A 14 -2.01 -36.49 -11.84
CA LEU A 14 -1.95 -35.76 -13.12
C LEU A 14 -0.58 -35.85 -13.79
N THR A 15 0.50 -35.71 -13.02
CA THR A 15 1.88 -35.81 -13.52
C THR A 15 2.21 -37.23 -13.98
N THR A 16 1.63 -38.25 -13.34
CA THR A 16 1.78 -39.66 -13.72
C THR A 16 1.00 -40.00 -15.00
N LEU A 17 -0.22 -39.50 -15.14
CA LEU A 17 -1.10 -39.77 -16.28
C LEU A 17 -0.70 -38.99 -17.54
N ARG A 18 -0.06 -37.82 -17.38
CA ARG A 18 0.35 -36.91 -18.46
C ARG A 18 1.77 -36.43 -18.24
N ALA A 19 2.72 -37.32 -18.47
CA ALA A 19 4.16 -37.04 -18.34
C ALA A 19 4.63 -35.89 -19.25
N ASP A 20 3.95 -35.66 -20.38
CA ASP A 20 4.18 -34.54 -21.29
C ASP A 20 3.90 -33.17 -20.64
N LEU A 21 3.02 -33.13 -19.64
CA LEU A 21 2.70 -31.92 -18.87
C LEU A 21 3.59 -31.75 -17.64
N ALA A 22 4.46 -32.70 -17.30
CA ALA A 22 5.25 -32.65 -16.07
C ALA A 22 6.14 -31.41 -15.97
N ALA A 23 6.76 -30.99 -17.08
CA ALA A 23 7.58 -29.77 -17.12
C ALA A 23 6.75 -28.49 -16.92
N VAL A 24 5.54 -28.46 -17.50
CA VAL A 24 4.60 -27.33 -17.34
C VAL A 24 4.03 -27.31 -15.92
N ILE A 25 3.68 -28.47 -15.36
CA ILE A 25 3.22 -28.61 -13.97
C ILE A 25 4.32 -28.20 -13.00
N ALA A 26 5.57 -28.61 -13.24
CA ALA A 26 6.72 -28.20 -12.44
C ALA A 26 6.96 -26.68 -12.51
N GLN A 27 6.94 -26.08 -13.72
CA GLN A 27 7.01 -24.63 -13.88
C GLN A 27 5.84 -23.91 -13.21
N LEU A 28 4.63 -24.45 -13.31
CA LEU A 28 3.47 -23.91 -12.62
C LEU A 28 3.64 -24.06 -11.11
N GLN A 29 4.13 -25.19 -10.59
CA GLN A 29 4.43 -25.44 -9.18
C GLN A 29 5.51 -24.52 -8.65
N GLU A 30 6.51 -24.18 -9.46
CA GLU A 30 7.57 -23.23 -9.14
C GLU A 30 7.01 -21.80 -9.10
N ARG A 31 6.18 -21.43 -10.09
CA ARG A 31 5.39 -20.17 -10.06
C ARG A 31 4.34 -20.15 -8.94
N VAL A 32 3.93 -21.33 -8.45
CA VAL A 32 2.99 -21.56 -7.35
C VAL A 32 3.73 -21.79 -6.02
N GLY A 33 5.06 -21.86 -6.03
CA GLY A 33 5.89 -21.95 -4.83
C GLY A 33 6.04 -20.55 -4.27
N GLY A 34 5.14 -20.15 -3.39
CA GLY A 34 5.24 -18.84 -2.77
C GLY A 34 6.52 -18.71 -1.95
N VAL A 35 7.14 -17.54 -1.96
CA VAL A 35 8.36 -17.27 -1.19
C VAL A 35 7.99 -17.26 0.29
N ARG A 36 8.64 -18.12 1.07
CA ARG A 36 8.49 -18.09 2.54
C ARG A 36 9.08 -16.80 3.07
N ILE A 37 8.25 -16.12 3.87
CA ILE A 37 8.63 -14.90 4.56
C ILE A 37 9.27 -15.31 5.89
N LEU A 38 10.60 -15.44 5.88
CA LEU A 38 11.40 -15.72 7.06
C LEU A 38 12.29 -14.51 7.34
N GLY A 39 12.15 -13.95 8.54
CA GLY A 39 12.96 -12.84 9.02
C GLY A 39 12.46 -11.44 8.62
N ARG A 40 12.96 -10.44 9.36
CA ARG A 40 12.52 -9.04 9.27
C ARG A 40 12.75 -8.42 7.90
N VAL A 41 13.83 -8.77 7.19
CA VAL A 41 14.16 -8.21 5.87
C VAL A 41 13.08 -8.55 4.84
N ARG A 42 12.68 -9.83 4.74
CA ARG A 42 11.63 -10.25 3.81
C ARG A 42 10.25 -9.74 4.20
N GLU A 43 9.98 -9.59 5.50
CA GLU A 43 8.74 -8.97 5.98
C GLU A 43 8.64 -7.49 5.54
N LEU A 44 9.70 -6.71 5.77
CA LEU A 44 9.74 -5.30 5.35
C LEU A 44 9.68 -5.17 3.83
N PHE A 45 10.36 -6.05 3.10
CA PHE A 45 10.27 -6.10 1.64
C PHE A 45 8.84 -6.37 1.17
N LEU A 46 8.12 -7.29 1.82
CA LEU A 46 6.74 -7.60 1.47
C LEU A 46 5.80 -6.42 1.74
N GLU A 47 5.96 -5.72 2.86
CA GLU A 47 5.21 -4.49 3.17
C GLU A 47 5.46 -3.41 2.11
N GLN A 48 6.74 -3.16 1.77
CA GLN A 48 7.10 -2.18 0.75
C GLN A 48 6.60 -2.58 -0.65
N ARG A 49 6.57 -3.89 -0.95
CA ARG A 49 6.07 -4.42 -2.22
C ARG A 49 4.57 -4.21 -2.34
N ASP A 50 3.83 -4.48 -1.28
CA ASP A 50 2.40 -4.25 -1.23
C ASP A 50 2.05 -2.75 -1.30
N ALA A 51 2.81 -1.89 -0.62
CA ALA A 51 2.66 -0.44 -0.70
C ALA A 51 2.99 0.11 -2.11
N THR A 52 4.00 -0.45 -2.79
CA THR A 52 4.34 -0.12 -4.18
C THR A 52 3.24 -0.57 -5.14
N GLY A 53 2.72 -1.79 -4.96
CA GLY A 53 1.57 -2.29 -5.72
C GLY A 53 0.31 -1.45 -5.49
N LEU A 54 0.06 -1.03 -4.25
CA LEU A 54 -1.05 -0.15 -3.91
C LEU A 54 -0.88 1.20 -4.61
N ALA A 55 0.31 1.80 -4.61
CA ALA A 55 0.58 3.05 -5.33
C ALA A 55 0.29 2.94 -6.84
N LEU A 56 0.73 1.86 -7.49
CA LEU A 56 0.40 1.57 -8.89
C LEU A 56 -1.13 1.49 -9.09
N GLN A 57 -1.82 0.75 -8.21
CA GLN A 57 -3.27 0.63 -8.28
C GLN A 57 -3.96 1.97 -8.05
N LEU A 58 -3.56 2.79 -7.08
CA LEU A 58 -4.14 4.11 -6.82
C LEU A 58 -3.97 5.06 -8.02
N GLY A 59 -2.84 4.98 -8.73
CA GLY A 59 -2.61 5.71 -9.97
C GLY A 59 -3.32 5.13 -11.20
N GLY A 60 -3.96 3.96 -11.08
CA GLY A 60 -4.58 3.26 -12.20
C GLY A 60 -3.57 2.66 -13.19
N PHE A 61 -2.35 2.37 -12.73
CA PHE A 61 -1.29 1.72 -13.52
C PHE A 61 -1.39 0.20 -13.40
N ASP A 62 -0.85 -0.48 -14.41
CA ASP A 62 -0.70 -1.93 -14.37
C ASP A 62 0.31 -2.32 -13.28
N ARG A 63 -0.07 -3.30 -12.48
CA ARG A 63 0.71 -3.79 -11.34
C ARG A 63 1.44 -5.11 -11.63
N SER A 64 1.28 -5.73 -12.80
CA SER A 64 1.98 -6.96 -13.18
C SER A 64 3.50 -6.85 -13.05
N ILE A 65 4.07 -5.65 -13.16
CA ILE A 65 5.50 -5.43 -12.94
C ILE A 65 5.97 -5.86 -11.53
N ILE A 66 5.12 -5.79 -10.49
CA ILE A 66 5.49 -6.23 -9.13
C ILE A 66 5.53 -7.75 -8.95
N GLU A 67 5.09 -8.51 -9.96
CA GLU A 67 5.31 -9.96 -10.04
C GLU A 67 6.77 -10.29 -10.29
N GLU A 68 7.47 -9.40 -10.97
CA GLU A 68 8.84 -9.58 -11.41
C GLU A 68 9.86 -9.13 -10.35
N ALA A 69 9.38 -8.60 -9.21
CA ALA A 69 10.21 -8.20 -8.09
C ALA A 69 10.96 -9.41 -7.49
N LYS A 70 12.29 -9.33 -7.48
CA LYS A 70 13.12 -10.37 -6.84
C LYS A 70 13.16 -10.17 -5.33
N PHE A 71 12.77 -11.19 -4.57
CA PHE A 71 12.85 -11.16 -3.11
C PHE A 71 14.30 -11.22 -2.64
N PRO A 72 14.67 -10.49 -1.57
CA PRO A 72 16.00 -10.56 -1.00
C PRO A 72 16.30 -11.95 -0.41
N GLU A 73 17.58 -12.32 -0.42
CA GLU A 73 18.06 -13.53 0.22
C GLU A 73 17.88 -13.48 1.75
N GLU A 74 17.76 -14.65 2.38
CA GLU A 74 17.66 -14.73 3.84
C GLU A 74 18.97 -14.30 4.49
N GLY A 75 18.90 -13.31 5.39
CA GLY A 75 20.08 -12.77 6.08
C GLY A 75 20.89 -11.76 5.26
N GLY A 76 20.46 -11.42 4.04
CA GLY A 76 21.07 -10.37 3.22
C GLY A 76 20.64 -8.96 3.62
N ASP A 77 21.22 -7.97 2.93
CA ASP A 77 20.92 -6.55 3.14
C ASP A 77 19.49 -6.19 2.70
N GLN A 78 18.98 -5.07 3.24
CA GLN A 78 17.71 -4.52 2.78
C GLN A 78 17.86 -3.91 1.40
N ILE A 79 17.11 -4.42 0.43
CA ILE A 79 17.08 -3.90 -0.95
C ILE A 79 15.70 -3.30 -1.22
N PRO A 80 15.60 -2.04 -1.69
CA PRO A 80 14.33 -1.46 -2.07
C PRO A 80 13.61 -2.25 -3.18
N VAL A 81 12.30 -2.42 -3.07
CA VAL A 81 11.51 -3.20 -4.06
C VAL A 81 11.69 -2.67 -5.47
N LEU A 82 11.66 -1.36 -5.68
CA LEU A 82 11.86 -0.75 -7.00
C LEU A 82 13.21 -1.10 -7.63
N ALA A 83 14.26 -1.33 -6.83
CA ALA A 83 15.58 -1.72 -7.32
C ALA A 83 15.64 -3.18 -7.77
N THR A 84 14.66 -4.02 -7.39
CA THR A 84 14.60 -5.43 -7.79
C THR A 84 13.70 -5.69 -8.99
N LEU A 85 12.97 -4.68 -9.46
CA LEU A 85 12.14 -4.75 -10.65
C LEU A 85 12.99 -4.73 -11.93
N PRO A 86 12.56 -5.43 -12.99
CA PRO A 86 13.24 -5.39 -14.28
C PRO A 86 13.02 -4.07 -15.03
N GLY A 87 13.91 -3.79 -15.98
CA GLY A 87 14.03 -2.48 -16.63
C GLY A 87 14.98 -1.55 -15.89
N HIS A 88 15.45 -0.52 -16.56
CA HIS A 88 16.38 0.42 -15.93
C HIS A 88 15.63 1.25 -14.87
N PRO A 89 16.22 1.46 -13.67
CA PRO A 89 15.85 2.56 -12.80
C PRO A 89 15.80 3.85 -13.63
N ALA A 90 15.11 4.89 -13.16
CA ALA A 90 15.23 6.21 -13.77
C ALA A 90 16.69 6.71 -13.62
N HIS A 91 17.58 6.26 -14.49
CA HIS A 91 18.91 6.80 -14.72
C HIS A 91 18.73 7.86 -15.78
N GLU A 92 18.73 9.13 -15.34
CA GLU A 92 18.89 10.32 -16.17
C GLU A 92 18.20 10.29 -17.55
N ASP A 93 16.96 9.80 -17.63
CA ASP A 93 16.13 10.17 -18.76
C ASP A 93 15.88 11.69 -18.60
N HIS A 94 16.54 12.47 -19.44
CA HIS A 94 16.57 13.94 -19.51
C HIS A 94 15.20 14.64 -19.69
N LEU A 95 14.10 13.95 -19.36
CA LEU A 95 12.73 14.44 -19.39
C LEU A 95 11.99 14.10 -18.08
N VAL A 96 12.68 14.16 -16.94
CA VAL A 96 11.99 14.20 -15.64
C VAL A 96 11.16 15.49 -15.61
N ALA A 97 9.83 15.36 -15.71
CA ALA A 97 8.92 16.50 -15.56
C ALA A 97 9.26 17.27 -14.28
N HIS A 98 9.13 18.60 -14.29
CA HIS A 98 9.46 19.48 -13.16
C HIS A 98 8.92 18.96 -11.81
N ASP A 99 7.74 18.34 -11.79
CA ASP A 99 7.13 17.75 -10.59
C ASP A 99 7.88 16.50 -10.08
N ALA A 100 8.36 15.63 -10.97
CA ALA A 100 9.15 14.46 -10.58
C ALA A 100 10.55 14.85 -10.05
N GLN A 101 11.12 15.96 -10.56
CA GLN A 101 12.32 16.55 -9.98
C GLN A 101 12.01 17.13 -8.60
N ARG A 102 10.90 17.89 -8.46
CA ARG A 102 10.43 18.41 -7.17
C ARG A 102 10.23 17.30 -6.14
N PHE A 103 9.65 16.15 -6.51
CA PHE A 103 9.50 15.01 -5.61
C PHE A 103 10.84 14.38 -5.23
N SER A 104 11.78 14.34 -6.18
CA SER A 104 13.14 13.91 -5.87
C SER A 104 13.81 14.82 -4.85
N ASP A 105 13.59 16.13 -4.93
CA ASP A 105 14.09 17.12 -3.97
C ASP A 105 13.39 17.02 -2.61
N TRP A 106 12.10 16.66 -2.59
CA TRP A 106 11.37 16.39 -1.34
C TRP A 106 11.94 15.18 -0.60
N ILE A 107 12.36 14.17 -1.35
CA ILE A 107 12.90 12.92 -0.80
C ILE A 107 14.36 13.07 -0.37
N GLY A 108 15.10 13.95 -1.05
CA GLY A 108 16.55 14.09 -0.86
C GLY A 108 17.34 12.97 -1.56
N SER A 109 18.67 13.08 -1.44
CA SER A 109 19.68 12.15 -1.97
C SER A 109 20.26 11.20 -0.93
N ASP A 110 20.14 11.54 0.36
CA ASP A 110 21.00 10.98 1.42
C ASP A 110 20.35 9.79 2.13
N ALA A 111 19.61 8.94 1.42
CA ALA A 111 19.04 7.71 2.00
C ALA A 111 19.88 6.51 1.55
N GLU A 112 20.35 5.71 2.50
CA GLU A 112 21.23 4.54 2.26
C GLU A 112 20.65 3.54 1.25
N HIS A 113 19.32 3.40 1.25
CA HIS A 113 18.61 2.53 0.33
C HIS A 113 17.44 3.28 -0.31
N LEU A 114 17.76 4.10 -1.32
CA LEU A 114 16.82 4.87 -2.11
C LEU A 114 16.70 4.30 -3.52
N ALA A 115 15.49 3.95 -3.93
CA ALA A 115 15.19 3.61 -5.32
C ALA A 115 14.00 4.46 -5.80
N LYS A 116 14.12 5.00 -7.02
CA LYS A 116 13.11 5.85 -7.67
C LYS A 116 12.80 5.31 -9.06
N ARG A 117 11.53 5.37 -9.46
CA ARG A 117 11.09 5.00 -10.80
C ARG A 117 9.89 5.82 -11.23
N VAL A 118 9.82 6.16 -12.51
CA VAL A 118 8.66 6.83 -13.13
C VAL A 118 7.98 5.86 -14.08
N PHE A 119 6.69 5.67 -13.89
CA PHE A 119 5.82 4.88 -14.77
C PHE A 119 5.00 5.83 -15.65
N HIS A 120 4.73 5.41 -16.89
CA HIS A 120 4.02 6.23 -17.87
C HIS A 120 2.75 5.53 -18.37
N LYS A 121 1.65 6.28 -18.48
CA LYS A 121 0.37 5.80 -19.02
C LYS A 121 -0.36 6.95 -19.70
N GLY A 122 -0.36 6.99 -21.03
CA GLY A 122 -0.92 8.11 -21.78
C GLY A 122 -0.23 9.42 -21.36
N ASN A 123 -1.01 10.40 -20.91
CA ASN A 123 -0.51 11.69 -20.41
C ASN A 123 -0.23 11.70 -18.89
N GLN A 124 -0.40 10.57 -18.21
CA GLN A 124 -0.15 10.44 -16.78
C GLN A 124 1.23 9.84 -16.53
N GLN A 125 1.89 10.36 -15.49
CA GLN A 125 3.15 9.84 -14.97
C GLN A 125 2.98 9.51 -13.49
N LEU A 126 3.44 8.34 -13.06
CA LEU A 126 3.46 7.96 -11.66
C LEU A 126 4.91 7.84 -11.20
N PHE A 127 5.35 8.82 -10.42
CA PHE A 127 6.63 8.74 -9.71
C PHE A 127 6.45 7.89 -8.47
N ILE A 128 7.31 6.89 -8.27
CA ILE A 128 7.37 6.10 -7.03
C ILE A 128 8.80 6.11 -6.50
N ALA A 129 8.93 6.28 -5.19
CA ALA A 129 10.19 6.12 -4.48
C ALA A 129 10.02 5.18 -3.29
N ASN A 130 10.99 4.28 -3.13
CA ASN A 130 11.18 3.49 -1.93
C ASN A 130 12.35 4.09 -1.16
N VAL A 131 12.11 4.46 0.09
CA VAL A 131 13.11 5.08 0.96
C VAL A 131 13.25 4.24 2.22
N ASN A 132 14.42 3.66 2.47
CA ASN A 132 14.74 3.07 3.77
C ASN A 132 15.90 3.86 4.41
N ARG A 133 15.74 4.33 5.64
CA ARG A 133 16.81 4.96 6.44
C ARG A 133 16.92 4.32 7.84
N LEU A 134 18.16 4.22 8.33
CA LEU A 134 18.57 3.81 9.70
C LEU A 134 18.50 5.02 10.68
N PRO A 135 18.56 4.82 12.01
CA PRO A 135 17.50 5.30 12.91
C PRO A 135 17.61 6.76 13.41
N ALA A 136 16.46 7.42 13.46
CA ALA A 136 16.09 8.49 14.40
C ALA A 136 14.61 8.36 14.84
N GLU A 137 14.34 8.68 16.10
CA GLU A 137 12.99 8.75 16.69
C GLU A 137 12.31 10.07 16.29
N ASP A 138 10.98 10.11 16.27
CA ASP A 138 10.09 11.24 15.92
C ASP A 138 9.59 11.38 14.46
N THR A 139 9.05 10.30 13.88
CA THR A 139 8.39 10.36 12.55
C THR A 139 6.96 9.87 12.53
N LEU A 140 6.17 10.37 11.57
CA LEU A 140 4.74 10.06 11.39
C LEU A 140 4.49 8.56 11.41
N GLY A 141 5.46 7.77 10.91
CA GLY A 141 5.41 6.32 10.89
C GLY A 141 4.24 5.85 10.03
N VAL A 142 4.26 6.23 8.74
CA VAL A 142 3.35 5.75 7.68
C VAL A 142 4.15 4.93 6.66
N ASP A 143 3.52 3.93 6.06
CA ASP A 143 4.14 3.05 5.06
C ASP A 143 4.02 3.56 3.62
N LEU A 144 2.92 4.25 3.33
CA LEU A 144 2.64 4.84 2.03
C LEU A 144 2.17 6.29 2.18
N ILE A 145 2.76 7.17 1.38
CA ILE A 145 2.24 8.51 1.10
C ILE A 145 1.96 8.58 -0.40
N TYR A 146 0.70 8.77 -0.76
CA TYR A 146 0.24 8.92 -2.13
C TYR A 146 -0.26 10.35 -2.36
N HIS A 147 0.25 11.01 -3.40
CA HIS A 147 -0.11 12.35 -3.82
C HIS A 147 -0.70 12.32 -5.24
N HIS A 148 -1.94 12.80 -5.38
CA HIS A 148 -2.53 13.11 -6.67
C HIS A 148 -2.37 14.62 -6.93
N VAL A 149 -1.46 14.97 -7.83
CA VAL A 149 -0.99 16.35 -8.03
C VAL A 149 -2.11 17.25 -8.54
N SER A 150 -2.80 16.81 -9.58
CA SER A 150 -3.83 17.61 -10.26
C SER A 150 -5.05 17.88 -9.36
N ARG A 151 -5.26 17.05 -8.33
CA ARG A 151 -6.33 17.21 -7.34
C ARG A 151 -5.86 17.77 -6.00
N ASP A 152 -4.56 18.08 -5.87
CA ASP A 152 -3.92 18.46 -4.60
C ASP A 152 -4.36 17.56 -3.42
N SER A 153 -4.33 16.24 -3.68
CA SER A 153 -4.92 15.24 -2.78
C SER A 153 -3.86 14.29 -2.25
N PHE A 154 -3.84 14.13 -0.92
CA PHE A 154 -2.98 13.18 -0.24
C PHE A 154 -3.77 12.10 0.46
N ILE A 155 -3.19 10.90 0.41
CA ILE A 155 -3.59 9.72 1.16
C ILE A 155 -2.35 9.16 1.85
N LEU A 156 -2.46 8.94 3.15
CA LEU A 156 -1.41 8.39 3.99
C LEU A 156 -1.90 7.08 4.59
N VAL A 157 -1.15 5.99 4.40
CA VAL A 157 -1.55 4.66 4.87
C VAL A 157 -0.47 4.08 5.77
N GLN A 158 -0.84 3.71 6.99
CA GLN A 158 -0.01 2.91 7.89
C GLN A 158 -0.51 1.47 7.93
N TYR A 159 0.40 0.52 7.86
CA TYR A 159 0.11 -0.90 7.86
C TYR A 159 0.22 -1.43 9.29
N LYS A 160 -0.71 -2.33 9.64
CA LYS A 160 -0.69 -3.09 10.89
C LYS A 160 -0.96 -4.56 10.61
N LYS A 161 -0.01 -5.40 11.00
CA LYS A 161 -0.04 -6.84 10.72
C LYS A 161 -0.96 -7.58 11.69
N MET A 162 -2.02 -8.18 11.17
CA MET A 162 -2.81 -9.16 11.89
C MET A 162 -2.04 -10.47 11.99
N VAL A 163 -2.09 -11.09 13.16
CA VAL A 163 -1.62 -12.45 13.37
C VAL A 163 -2.81 -13.41 13.47
N GLN A 164 -2.56 -14.70 13.35
CA GLN A 164 -3.59 -15.68 13.65
C GLN A 164 -3.86 -15.75 15.16
N VAL A 165 -5.14 -15.72 15.53
CA VAL A 165 -5.64 -15.66 16.91
C VAL A 165 -6.71 -16.72 17.13
N GLY A 166 -7.06 -16.97 18.40
CA GLY A 166 -8.10 -17.93 18.78
C GLY A 166 -7.63 -19.38 18.90
N ALA A 167 -8.49 -20.24 19.48
CA ALA A 167 -8.22 -21.66 19.60
C ALA A 167 -8.18 -22.29 18.20
N GLY A 168 -7.03 -22.87 17.83
CA GLY A 168 -6.82 -23.43 16.48
C GLY A 168 -6.36 -22.42 15.41
N ARG A 169 -6.07 -21.16 15.76
CA ARG A 169 -5.48 -20.14 14.86
C ARG A 169 -6.29 -19.87 13.58
N SER A 170 -7.61 -19.97 13.66
CA SER A 170 -8.51 -19.80 12.52
C SER A 170 -8.86 -18.35 12.20
N GLU A 171 -8.60 -17.42 13.12
CA GLU A 171 -9.02 -16.02 12.98
C GLU A 171 -7.82 -15.10 12.80
N TRP A 172 -8.02 -13.96 12.14
CA TRP A 172 -7.01 -12.91 11.99
C TRP A 172 -7.36 -11.72 12.87
N GLY A 173 -6.38 -11.23 13.63
CA GLY A 173 -6.53 -9.98 14.35
C GLY A 173 -5.22 -9.34 14.77
N TYR A 174 -5.25 -8.03 14.92
CA TYR A 174 -4.19 -7.19 15.44
C TYR A 174 -4.50 -6.81 16.89
N ARG A 175 -3.54 -6.98 17.78
CA ARG A 175 -3.62 -6.46 19.15
C ARG A 175 -2.73 -5.22 19.24
N PRO A 176 -3.31 -4.06 19.54
CA PRO A 176 -2.54 -2.84 19.78
C PRO A 176 -1.49 -3.01 20.87
N ASP A 177 -0.34 -2.42 20.60
CA ASP A 177 0.78 -2.15 21.48
C ASP A 177 0.88 -0.62 21.70
N GLY A 178 1.84 -0.18 22.51
CA GLY A 178 2.07 1.26 22.76
C GLY A 178 2.36 2.07 21.49
N ASP A 179 2.95 1.43 20.48
CA ASP A 179 3.32 2.07 19.22
C ASP A 179 2.10 2.60 18.44
N LEU A 180 0.94 1.94 18.51
CA LEU A 180 -0.26 2.42 17.80
C LEU A 180 -0.78 3.74 18.39
N ASP A 181 -0.71 3.93 19.71
CA ASP A 181 -1.22 5.14 20.36
C ASP A 181 -0.45 6.38 19.91
N ASP A 182 0.88 6.28 19.89
CA ASP A 182 1.76 7.36 19.43
C ASP A 182 1.57 7.65 17.93
N GLN A 183 1.36 6.61 17.12
CA GLN A 183 1.06 6.77 15.70
C GLN A 183 -0.29 7.49 15.47
N LEU A 184 -1.36 7.08 16.17
CA LEU A 184 -2.65 7.75 16.08
C LEU A 184 -2.57 9.22 16.50
N LYS A 185 -1.78 9.53 17.54
CA LYS A 185 -1.54 10.90 17.98
C LYS A 185 -0.84 11.74 16.90
N ARG A 186 0.21 11.22 16.27
CA ARG A 186 0.92 11.91 15.17
C ARG A 186 0.03 12.09 13.94
N MET A 187 -0.73 11.06 13.56
CA MET A 187 -1.69 11.18 12.45
C MET A 187 -2.75 12.26 12.74
N ARG A 188 -3.24 12.37 13.97
CA ARG A 188 -4.19 13.42 14.35
C ARG A 188 -3.57 14.81 14.17
N GLN A 189 -2.32 15.00 14.57
CA GLN A 189 -1.61 16.28 14.40
C GLN A 189 -1.52 16.68 12.92
N VAL A 190 -1.25 15.73 12.02
CA VAL A 190 -1.24 15.96 10.57
C VAL A 190 -2.63 16.35 10.07
N GLU A 191 -3.67 15.60 10.44
CA GLU A 191 -5.04 15.91 10.04
C GLU A 191 -5.49 17.30 10.52
N GLU A 192 -5.23 17.64 11.78
CA GLU A 192 -5.52 18.96 12.34
C GLU A 192 -4.75 20.07 11.62
N ALA A 193 -3.51 19.81 11.20
CA ALA A 193 -2.73 20.76 10.43
C ALA A 193 -3.34 20.97 9.03
N CYS A 194 -3.74 19.89 8.34
CA CYS A 194 -4.43 19.98 7.06
C CYS A 194 -5.75 20.77 7.18
N MET A 195 -6.56 20.48 8.21
CA MET A 195 -7.83 21.17 8.45
C MET A 195 -7.64 22.68 8.65
N ARG A 196 -6.55 23.12 9.28
CA ARG A 196 -6.24 24.56 9.44
C ARG A 196 -5.91 25.28 8.13
N LEU A 197 -5.53 24.54 7.08
CA LEU A 197 -5.24 25.09 5.75
C LEU A 197 -6.39 24.91 4.76
N GLU A 198 -7.50 24.31 5.19
CA GLU A 198 -8.66 24.19 4.32
C GLU A 198 -9.21 25.58 3.97
N GLN A 199 -9.53 25.75 2.69
CA GLN A 199 -10.13 26.97 2.17
C GLN A 199 -11.65 26.90 2.31
N ASP A 200 -12.27 28.03 2.67
CA ASP A 200 -13.71 28.22 2.66
C ASP A 200 -14.10 29.17 1.49
N PRO A 201 -14.99 28.77 0.55
CA PRO A 201 -15.59 27.45 0.40
C PRO A 201 -14.64 26.40 -0.23
N PRO A 202 -14.86 25.09 0.00
CA PRO A 202 -14.00 24.05 -0.58
C PRO A 202 -14.05 24.06 -2.11
N ALA A 203 -12.90 23.92 -2.76
CA ALA A 203 -12.80 23.81 -4.22
C ALA A 203 -13.33 22.47 -4.77
N ASP A 204 -13.44 21.44 -3.93
CA ASP A 204 -13.81 20.07 -4.31
C ASP A 204 -14.60 19.39 -3.16
N TYR A 205 -15.61 18.59 -3.51
CA TYR A 205 -16.45 17.86 -2.56
C TYR A 205 -15.95 16.43 -2.35
N ARG A 206 -15.84 16.01 -1.09
CA ARG A 206 -15.35 14.67 -0.69
C ARG A 206 -16.15 14.09 0.46
N PHE A 207 -16.29 12.78 0.53
CA PHE A 207 -16.93 12.15 1.69
C PHE A 207 -16.06 12.24 2.94
N VAL A 208 -14.75 12.06 2.78
CA VAL A 208 -13.75 12.10 3.85
C VAL A 208 -12.54 12.90 3.36
N HIS A 209 -12.18 13.96 4.07
CA HIS A 209 -11.05 14.83 3.70
C HIS A 209 -9.81 14.60 4.57
N GLN A 210 -9.91 13.75 5.59
CA GLN A 210 -8.79 13.35 6.42
C GLN A 210 -7.83 12.42 5.64
N PRO A 211 -6.51 12.70 5.61
CA PRO A 211 -5.54 11.90 4.87
C PRO A 211 -5.20 10.55 5.50
N CYS A 212 -5.37 10.33 6.80
CA CYS A 212 -4.71 9.22 7.48
C CYS A 212 -5.60 7.97 7.58
N TRP A 213 -5.07 6.87 7.07
CA TRP A 213 -5.70 5.56 7.04
C TRP A 213 -4.80 4.50 7.67
N ILE A 214 -5.42 3.52 8.29
CA ILE A 214 -4.75 2.33 8.79
C ILE A 214 -5.25 1.13 8.01
N LYS A 215 -4.31 0.40 7.41
CA LYS A 215 -4.55 -0.89 6.77
C LYS A 215 -4.19 -2.00 7.76
N PHE A 216 -5.19 -2.69 8.29
CA PHE A 216 -4.93 -3.93 9.01
C PHE A 216 -4.89 -5.09 8.02
N CYS A 217 -3.71 -5.65 7.80
CA CYS A 217 -3.44 -6.65 6.76
C CYS A 217 -3.02 -7.97 7.38
N LYS A 218 -3.31 -9.09 6.70
CA LYS A 218 -2.91 -10.42 7.19
C LYS A 218 -1.39 -10.57 7.11
N SER A 219 -0.76 -11.00 8.20
CA SER A 219 0.66 -11.38 8.19
C SER A 219 0.80 -12.73 7.48
N GLU A 220 1.05 -12.70 6.17
CA GLU A 220 1.23 -13.92 5.40
C GLU A 220 2.63 -14.50 5.62
N GLN A 221 2.71 -15.78 6.00
CA GLN A 221 4.00 -16.51 6.10
C GLN A 221 4.60 -16.82 4.72
N VAL A 222 3.82 -16.60 3.67
CA VAL A 222 4.16 -16.86 2.27
C VAL A 222 3.69 -15.65 1.49
N ALA A 223 4.54 -15.06 0.67
CA ALA A 223 4.15 -13.91 -0.15
C ALA A 223 2.93 -14.22 -1.03
N PRO A 224 1.99 -13.27 -1.22
CA PRO A 224 0.97 -13.36 -2.25
C PRO A 224 1.62 -13.57 -3.62
N LYS A 225 1.07 -14.51 -4.38
CA LYS A 225 1.53 -14.80 -5.75
C LYS A 225 1.08 -13.72 -6.71
N GLY A 226 1.88 -13.52 -7.74
CA GLY A 226 1.57 -12.55 -8.78
C GLY A 226 1.42 -11.15 -8.18
N ASP A 227 0.63 -10.31 -8.84
CA ASP A 227 0.49 -8.89 -8.55
C ASP A 227 -0.48 -8.60 -7.40
N ALA A 228 -1.03 -9.63 -6.76
CA ALA A 228 -2.02 -9.53 -5.70
C ALA A 228 -1.55 -8.66 -4.53
N LEU A 229 -2.38 -7.68 -4.16
CA LEU A 229 -2.19 -6.93 -2.93
C LEU A 229 -2.58 -7.79 -1.74
N ILE A 230 -1.89 -7.59 -0.61
CA ILE A 230 -2.23 -8.20 0.67
C ILE A 230 -3.64 -7.73 1.04
N GLY A 231 -4.53 -8.70 1.26
CA GLY A 231 -5.89 -8.45 1.69
C GLY A 231 -5.91 -7.85 3.10
N GLY A 232 -6.76 -6.85 3.30
CA GLY A 232 -6.89 -6.20 4.59
C GLY A 232 -8.15 -5.35 4.70
N MET A 233 -8.25 -4.67 5.84
CA MET A 233 -9.28 -3.68 6.11
C MET A 233 -8.65 -2.31 6.22
N TYR A 234 -9.22 -1.33 5.53
CA TYR A 234 -8.86 0.07 5.63
C TYR A 234 -9.87 0.79 6.53
N LEU A 235 -9.34 1.51 7.51
CA LEU A 235 -10.09 2.35 8.44
C LEU A 235 -9.42 3.72 8.47
N THR A 236 -10.21 4.79 8.56
CA THR A 236 -9.64 6.10 8.90
C THR A 236 -9.08 6.07 10.32
N ARG A 237 -8.11 6.93 10.63
CA ARG A 237 -7.62 7.14 12.00
C ARG A 237 -8.78 7.36 12.98
N GLU A 238 -9.72 8.23 12.62
CA GLU A 238 -10.90 8.52 13.44
C GLU A 238 -11.78 7.29 13.66
N HIS A 239 -11.98 6.45 12.64
CA HIS A 239 -12.76 5.21 12.79
C HIS A 239 -12.09 4.22 13.74
N VAL A 240 -10.75 4.11 13.72
CA VAL A 240 -10.02 3.29 14.69
C VAL A 240 -10.27 3.77 16.13
N GLU A 241 -10.18 5.08 16.38
CA GLU A 241 -10.43 5.64 17.71
C GLU A 241 -11.89 5.48 18.14
N TRP A 242 -12.82 5.70 17.21
CA TRP A 242 -14.24 5.49 17.45
C TRP A 242 -14.52 4.04 17.85
N LEU A 243 -13.91 3.05 17.20
CA LEU A 243 -14.07 1.64 17.55
C LEU A 243 -13.57 1.34 18.97
N ARG A 244 -12.43 1.90 19.39
CA ARG A 244 -11.86 1.72 20.73
C ARG A 244 -12.76 2.28 21.83
N GLY A 245 -13.50 3.34 21.53
CA GLY A 245 -14.43 3.97 22.48
C GLY A 245 -15.79 3.28 22.61
N ARG A 246 -16.05 2.18 21.90
CA ARG A 246 -17.38 1.53 21.85
C ARG A 246 -17.38 0.17 22.54
N PRO A 247 -18.27 -0.06 23.53
CA PRO A 247 -18.38 -1.36 24.18
C PRO A 247 -18.63 -2.49 23.18
N GLY A 248 -17.81 -3.55 23.25
CA GLY A 248 -17.96 -4.75 22.42
C GLY A 248 -17.43 -4.64 20.98
N LEU A 249 -17.01 -3.45 20.53
CA LEU A 249 -16.30 -3.29 19.25
C LEU A 249 -14.80 -3.31 19.48
N ALA A 250 -14.04 -3.76 18.47
CA ALA A 250 -12.58 -3.92 18.55
C ALA A 250 -12.11 -4.61 19.85
N THR A 251 -12.94 -5.50 20.41
CA THR A 251 -12.72 -6.13 21.72
C THR A 251 -12.67 -7.65 21.51
N GLY A 252 -11.60 -8.29 21.94
CA GLY A 252 -11.43 -9.73 21.86
C GLY A 252 -12.14 -10.50 22.98
N PRO A 253 -12.17 -11.84 22.92
CA PRO A 253 -12.90 -12.69 23.89
C PRO A 253 -12.49 -12.51 25.36
N LYS A 254 -11.29 -12.00 25.63
CA LYS A 254 -10.75 -11.73 26.98
C LYS A 254 -10.85 -10.26 27.39
N GLY A 255 -11.61 -9.44 26.67
CA GLY A 255 -11.82 -8.01 26.99
C GLY A 255 -10.70 -7.06 26.55
N GLY A 256 -9.56 -7.56 26.04
CA GLY A 256 -8.50 -6.72 25.47
C GLY A 256 -8.80 -6.26 24.04
N GLU A 257 -8.16 -5.18 23.61
CA GLU A 257 -8.31 -4.66 22.25
C GLU A 257 -7.88 -5.70 21.19
N LEU A 258 -8.69 -5.84 20.14
CA LEU A 258 -8.46 -6.75 19.03
C LEU A 258 -9.15 -6.18 17.78
N PHE A 259 -8.37 -5.80 16.78
CA PHE A 259 -8.85 -5.41 15.46
C PHE A 259 -8.81 -6.61 14.52
N GLY A 260 -9.97 -7.18 14.22
CA GLY A 260 -10.10 -8.38 13.38
C GLY A 260 -11.46 -8.41 12.69
N TYR A 261 -11.63 -9.32 11.73
CA TYR A 261 -12.84 -9.40 10.91
C TYR A 261 -14.13 -9.69 11.70
N HIS A 262 -14.02 -10.26 12.91
CA HIS A 262 -15.15 -10.52 13.79
C HIS A 262 -15.41 -9.40 14.81
N THR A 263 -14.45 -8.49 15.03
CA THR A 263 -14.57 -7.37 15.99
C THR A 263 -14.78 -6.02 15.32
N VAL A 264 -14.50 -5.92 14.02
CA VAL A 264 -14.65 -4.72 13.19
C VAL A 264 -15.76 -4.97 12.16
N PRO A 265 -16.98 -4.45 12.37
CA PRO A 265 -18.15 -4.82 11.58
C PRO A 265 -18.21 -4.13 10.21
N ARG A 266 -17.54 -2.97 10.05
CA ARG A 266 -17.55 -2.17 8.82
C ARG A 266 -16.15 -1.67 8.54
N TYR A 267 -15.68 -1.85 7.32
CA TYR A 267 -14.38 -1.41 6.83
C TYR A 267 -14.41 -1.31 5.31
N LEU A 268 -13.43 -0.61 4.72
CA LEU A 268 -13.21 -0.65 3.27
C LEU A 268 -12.23 -1.78 2.95
N ASP A 269 -12.54 -2.58 1.94
CA ASP A 269 -11.57 -3.51 1.35
C ASP A 269 -10.64 -2.77 0.37
N ASN A 270 -9.63 -3.48 -0.17
CA ASN A 270 -8.68 -2.90 -1.12
C ASN A 270 -9.38 -2.29 -2.35
N THR A 271 -10.38 -2.97 -2.90
CA THR A 271 -11.11 -2.52 -4.09
C THR A 271 -11.88 -1.23 -3.82
N THR A 272 -12.68 -1.20 -2.75
CA THR A 272 -13.50 -0.02 -2.40
C THR A 272 -12.61 1.17 -2.04
N PHE A 273 -11.56 0.94 -1.25
CA PHE A 273 -10.59 1.97 -0.90
C PHE A 273 -9.93 2.59 -2.14
N THR A 274 -9.37 1.75 -3.01
CA THR A 274 -8.67 2.22 -4.22
C THR A 274 -9.60 2.98 -5.18
N GLN A 275 -10.84 2.50 -5.36
CA GLN A 275 -11.81 3.18 -6.20
C GLN A 275 -12.18 4.57 -5.65
N LEU A 276 -12.38 4.70 -4.33
CA LEU A 276 -12.70 5.98 -3.70
C LEU A 276 -11.55 6.99 -3.83
N VAL A 277 -10.29 6.54 -3.76
CA VAL A 277 -9.12 7.41 -4.00
C VAL A 277 -9.04 7.80 -5.48
N GLN A 278 -9.15 6.85 -6.40
CA GLN A 278 -9.06 7.08 -7.85
C GLN A 278 -10.11 8.08 -8.36
N ASP A 279 -11.33 7.99 -7.83
CA ASP A 279 -12.42 8.90 -8.20
C ASP A 279 -12.39 10.23 -7.40
N GLY A 280 -11.45 10.39 -6.47
CA GLY A 280 -11.27 11.64 -5.70
C GLY A 280 -12.27 11.84 -4.56
N TRP A 281 -13.02 10.82 -4.17
CA TRP A 281 -14.02 10.92 -3.10
C TRP A 281 -13.43 10.99 -1.70
N ILE A 282 -12.16 10.58 -1.53
CA ILE A 282 -11.42 10.62 -0.27
C ILE A 282 -10.00 11.20 -0.43
N GLY A 283 -9.49 11.80 0.63
CA GLY A 283 -8.14 12.42 0.71
C GLY A 283 -8.21 13.92 0.97
N THR A 284 -7.07 14.55 1.24
CA THR A 284 -6.99 15.99 1.61
C THR A 284 -7.61 16.92 0.58
N ARG A 285 -8.14 18.05 1.05
CA ARG A 285 -8.58 19.16 0.18
C ARG A 285 -7.66 20.36 0.36
N GLY A 286 -7.64 21.23 -0.65
CA GLY A 286 -6.90 22.50 -0.59
C GLY A 286 -5.39 22.30 -0.46
N ARG A 287 -4.69 23.34 0.00
CA ARG A 287 -3.21 23.44 0.05
C ARG A 287 -2.54 22.57 1.13
N ALA A 288 -3.04 21.36 1.34
CA ALA A 288 -2.44 20.40 2.26
C ALA A 288 -1.06 19.92 1.78
N SER A 289 -0.73 20.10 0.49
CA SER A 289 0.58 19.76 -0.09
C SER A 289 1.76 20.40 0.62
N ASP A 290 1.65 21.63 1.12
CA ASP A 290 2.76 22.29 1.82
C ASP A 290 3.03 21.62 3.19
N ILE A 291 1.98 21.21 3.90
CA ILE A 291 2.07 20.46 5.18
C ILE A 291 2.55 19.05 4.92
N ILE A 292 1.98 18.36 3.94
CA ILE A 292 2.37 16.99 3.65
C ILE A 292 3.78 16.95 3.08
N GLN A 293 4.25 17.96 2.35
CA GLN A 293 5.65 18.11 1.98
C GLN A 293 6.56 18.24 3.22
N ALA A 294 6.20 19.11 4.16
CA ALA A 294 6.93 19.22 5.44
C ALA A 294 6.90 17.90 6.23
N GLN A 295 5.78 17.20 6.17
CA GLN A 295 5.58 15.92 6.83
C GLN A 295 6.30 14.79 6.11
N ILE A 296 6.46 14.83 4.79
CA ILE A 296 7.27 13.90 4.00
C ILE A 296 8.72 14.07 4.44
N LYS A 297 9.24 15.31 4.45
CA LYS A 297 10.59 15.60 4.97
C LYS A 297 10.78 15.09 6.39
N ALA A 298 9.86 15.44 7.30
CA ALA A 298 9.91 14.93 8.66
C ALA A 298 9.85 13.39 8.69
N SER A 299 8.94 12.75 7.95
CA SER A 299 8.79 11.28 7.92
C SER A 299 10.01 10.56 7.34
N LEU A 300 10.70 11.18 6.38
CA LEU A 300 11.92 10.70 5.77
C LEU A 300 13.14 10.83 6.71
N ASP A 301 13.06 11.68 7.72
CA ASP A 301 14.12 11.83 8.72
C ASP A 301 14.05 10.73 9.80
N GLY A 302 13.13 9.77 9.69
CA GLY A 302 12.98 8.71 10.69
C GLY A 302 12.81 7.30 10.16
N SER A 303 12.72 6.41 11.13
CA SER A 303 13.23 5.03 11.09
C SER A 303 12.34 4.00 10.40
N ARG A 304 11.67 4.32 9.28
CA ARG A 304 10.82 3.34 8.59
C ARG A 304 10.96 3.38 7.07
N ALA A 305 10.86 2.20 6.47
CA ALA A 305 10.70 2.05 5.02
C ALA A 305 9.43 2.77 4.59
N LEU A 306 9.58 3.79 3.73
CA LEU A 306 8.48 4.59 3.19
C LEU A 306 8.36 4.35 1.69
N VAL A 307 7.13 4.20 1.21
CA VAL A 307 6.79 4.36 -0.20
C VAL A 307 6.17 5.73 -0.40
N PHE A 308 6.81 6.57 -1.20
CA PHE A 308 6.21 7.81 -1.69
C PHE A 308 5.77 7.62 -3.14
N ALA A 309 4.58 8.08 -3.48
CA ALA A 309 4.07 8.06 -4.85
C ALA A 309 3.41 9.39 -5.21
N GLY A 310 3.75 9.91 -6.39
CA GLY A 310 3.18 11.14 -6.95
C GLY A 310 2.61 10.88 -8.35
N LEU A 311 1.30 11.01 -8.50
CA LEU A 311 0.61 10.94 -9.78
C LEU A 311 0.53 12.33 -10.41
N ILE A 312 1.20 12.50 -11.54
CA ILE A 312 1.31 13.72 -12.34
C ILE A 312 0.51 13.56 -13.62
N GLY A 313 -0.06 14.65 -14.11
CA GLY A 313 -0.81 14.71 -15.36
C GLY A 313 -2.31 14.79 -15.13
N ASP A 314 -3.03 15.20 -16.17
CA ASP A 314 -4.47 15.36 -16.09
C ASP A 314 -5.15 13.99 -15.89
N ASP A 315 -6.12 13.96 -14.99
CA ASP A 315 -6.96 12.78 -14.80
C ASP A 315 -8.30 13.00 -15.47
N THR A 316 -8.65 12.08 -16.37
CA THR A 316 -9.95 12.04 -17.04
C THR A 316 -11.02 11.85 -15.97
N THR A 317 -12.00 12.74 -15.90
CA THR A 317 -13.09 12.64 -14.91
C THR A 317 -13.88 11.34 -15.09
N GLN A 318 -14.54 10.87 -14.03
CA GLN A 318 -15.41 9.70 -14.14
C GLN A 318 -16.50 9.89 -15.22
N ALA A 319 -16.99 11.11 -15.39
CA ALA A 319 -17.94 11.46 -16.44
C ALA A 319 -17.35 11.26 -17.85
N GLU A 320 -16.12 11.74 -18.09
CA GLU A 320 -15.41 11.54 -19.34
C GLU A 320 -15.10 10.06 -19.60
N ARG A 321 -14.56 9.34 -18.61
CA ARG A 321 -14.33 7.88 -18.69
C ARG A 321 -15.60 7.11 -19.04
N THR A 322 -16.74 7.52 -18.46
CA THR A 322 -18.05 6.90 -18.74
C THR A 322 -18.53 7.22 -20.14
N ARG A 323 -18.33 8.45 -20.63
CA ARG A 323 -18.66 8.86 -22.01
C ARG A 323 -17.83 8.08 -23.02
N GLU A 324 -16.52 7.94 -22.81
CA GLU A 324 -15.64 7.15 -23.68
C GLU A 324 -16.07 5.67 -23.75
N ARG A 325 -16.33 5.05 -22.60
CA ARG A 325 -16.81 3.65 -22.55
C ARG A 325 -18.14 3.45 -23.27
N ARG A 326 -19.04 4.43 -23.22
CA ARG A 326 -20.35 4.37 -23.88
C ARG A 326 -20.28 4.73 -25.37
N GLY A 327 -19.39 5.64 -25.76
CA GLY A 327 -19.18 6.05 -27.15
C GLY A 327 -18.43 5.01 -28.00
N GLY A 328 -17.66 4.11 -27.37
CA GLY A 328 -17.00 2.99 -28.05
C GLY A 328 -17.90 1.79 -28.37
N LEU A 329 -19.18 1.81 -27.98
CA LEU A 329 -20.16 0.73 -28.23
C LEU A 329 -21.05 0.98 -29.47
N THR A 330 -20.74 1.99 -30.28
CA THR A 330 -21.50 2.33 -31.51
C THR A 330 -20.68 2.20 -32.79
N GLY A 331 -19.69 1.30 -32.82
CA GLY A 331 -18.90 0.95 -34.01
C GLY A 331 -19.13 -0.50 -34.42
#